data_AF-A0A520GRQ4-F1
#
_entry.id   AF-A0A520GRQ4-F1
#
_cell.length_a   1.000
_cell.length_b   1.000
_cell.length_c   1.000
_cell.angle_alpha   90.00
_cell.angle_beta   90.00
_cell.angle_gamma   90.00
#
_symmetry.space_group_name_H-M   'P 1'
#
loop_
_entity.id
_entity.type
_entity.pdbx_description
1 polymer ?
#
loop_
_entity_poly.entity_id
_entity_poly.type
_entity_poly.pdbx_seq_one_letter_code
_entity_poly.pdbx_strand_id
1 'polypeptide(L)'
;NQIVKLGARRHRLEAKVFGGANVIPGMHQLNIGQRNADFVLDFLRTEKIPVMASDLEDTCPRKVAYFPRTGIVRMKRLVDAGSQQIARREQRYKAEFSQAPVAGEVELFG
;
A
#
# COMPACT_ATOMS: atom_id res chain seq x y z
N ASN A 1 4.95 -2.28 -20.20
CA ASN A 1 4.37 -2.18 -21.58
C ASN A 1 3.58 -3.41 -22.05
N GLN A 2 3.04 -4.27 -21.17
CA GLN A 2 2.31 -5.48 -21.63
C GLN A 2 0.97 -5.16 -22.31
N ILE A 3 0.21 -4.19 -21.82
CA ILE A 3 -1.11 -3.82 -22.39
C ILE A 3 -0.98 -3.28 -23.82
N VAL A 4 0.09 -2.54 -24.12
CA VAL A 4 0.42 -2.09 -25.49
C VAL A 4 0.79 -3.27 -26.38
N LYS A 5 1.56 -4.25 -25.87
CA LYS A 5 1.88 -5.49 -26.60
C LYS A 5 0.62 -6.33 -26.90
N LEU A 6 -0.41 -6.21 -26.07
CA LEU A 6 -1.72 -6.84 -26.28
C LEU A 6 -2.64 -6.04 -27.23
N GLY A 7 -2.13 -4.99 -27.90
CA GLY A 7 -2.85 -4.23 -28.92
C GLY A 7 -3.47 -2.92 -28.46
N ALA A 8 -3.27 -2.53 -27.19
CA ALA A 8 -3.77 -1.23 -26.73
C ALA A 8 -3.00 -0.08 -27.39
N ARG A 9 -3.74 0.94 -27.82
CA ARG A 9 -3.15 2.18 -28.33
C ARG A 9 -2.69 3.04 -27.16
N ARG A 10 -1.40 3.35 -27.11
CA ARG A 10 -0.77 4.13 -26.03
C ARG A 10 -1.52 5.43 -25.73
N HIS A 11 -1.95 6.16 -26.75
CA HIS A 11 -2.69 7.43 -26.61
C HIS A 11 -4.13 7.29 -26.09
N ARG A 12 -4.66 6.06 -26.00
CA ARG A 12 -5.98 5.76 -25.42
C ARG A 12 -5.89 5.19 -24.00
N LEU A 13 -4.68 5.07 -23.45
CA LEU A 13 -4.52 4.62 -22.08
C LEU A 13 -5.01 5.71 -21.14
N GLU A 14 -5.71 5.29 -20.10
CA GLU A 14 -6.11 6.10 -18.96
C GLU A 14 -5.71 5.36 -17.67
N ALA A 15 -5.53 6.11 -16.59
CA ALA A 15 -5.18 5.55 -15.29
C ALA A 15 -6.23 5.91 -14.23
N LYS A 16 -6.44 5.00 -13.29
CA LYS A 16 -7.17 5.27 -12.05
C LYS A 16 -6.34 4.72 -10.90
N VAL A 17 -5.96 5.57 -9.96
CA VAL A 17 -4.87 5.28 -9.00
C VAL A 17 -5.41 5.23 -7.58
N PHE A 18 -5.21 4.11 -6.88
CA PHE A 18 -5.76 3.91 -5.54
C PHE A 18 -4.69 3.32 -4.62
N GLY A 19 -4.65 3.76 -3.36
CA GLY A 19 -3.77 3.18 -2.33
C GLY A 19 -2.81 4.21 -1.73
N GLY A 20 -1.53 3.85 -1.60
CA GLY A 20 -0.53 4.71 -0.95
C GLY A 20 -0.79 4.94 0.55
N ALA A 21 -1.56 4.07 1.19
CA ALA A 21 -1.90 4.20 2.60
C ALA A 21 -0.77 3.72 3.52
N ASN A 22 -0.50 4.46 4.59
CA ASN A 22 0.44 4.04 5.63
C ASN A 22 -0.32 3.30 6.75
N VAL A 23 -0.60 2.02 6.54
CA VAL A 23 -1.50 1.24 7.42
C VAL A 23 -0.79 0.42 8.50
N ILE A 24 0.53 0.34 8.47
CA ILE A 24 1.34 -0.47 9.41
C ILE A 24 1.85 0.42 10.56
N PRO A 25 1.42 0.17 11.81
CA PRO A 25 1.90 0.91 12.98
C PRO A 25 3.42 0.84 13.13
N GLY A 26 4.06 1.99 13.34
CA GLY A 26 5.52 2.09 13.51
C GLY A 26 6.32 2.11 12.20
N MET A 27 5.70 1.94 11.03
CA MET A 27 6.34 2.19 9.72
C MET A 27 6.00 3.57 9.13
N HIS A 28 5.20 4.38 9.84
CA HIS A 28 4.83 5.73 9.38
C HIS A 28 6.04 6.61 9.05
N GLN A 29 7.16 6.45 9.76
CA GLN A 29 8.40 7.22 9.51
C GLN A 29 9.05 6.91 8.15
N LEU A 30 8.77 5.76 7.54
CA LEU A 30 9.35 5.37 6.25
C LEU A 30 8.61 5.97 5.04
N ASN A 31 7.41 6.55 5.25
CA ASN A 31 6.60 7.24 4.23
C ASN A 31 6.46 6.47 2.90
N ILE A 32 6.43 5.13 2.95
CA ILE A 32 6.44 4.26 1.75
C ILE A 32 5.20 4.52 0.90
N GLY A 33 4.03 4.68 1.53
CA GLY A 33 2.77 4.97 0.84
C GLY A 33 2.83 6.25 0.00
N GLN A 34 3.36 7.33 0.58
CA GLN A 34 3.58 8.61 -0.08
C GLN A 34 4.53 8.47 -1.27
N ARG A 35 5.69 7.85 -1.05
CA ARG A 35 6.71 7.69 -2.10
C ARG A 35 6.20 6.89 -3.29
N ASN A 36 5.37 5.88 -3.05
CA ASN A 36 4.73 5.11 -4.11
C ASN A 36 3.67 5.93 -4.86
N ALA A 37 2.91 6.77 -4.14
CA ALA A 37 1.94 7.68 -4.74
C ALA A 37 2.65 8.71 -5.65
N ASP A 38 3.70 9.37 -5.15
CA ASP A 38 4.48 10.33 -5.92
C ASP A 38 5.08 9.68 -7.17
N PHE A 39 5.74 8.52 -7.00
CA PHE A 39 6.37 7.79 -8.09
C PHE A 39 5.37 7.44 -9.20
N VAL A 40 4.20 6.88 -8.84
CA VAL A 40 3.23 6.46 -9.86
C VAL A 40 2.63 7.66 -10.59
N LEU A 41 2.38 8.77 -9.90
CA LEU A 41 1.86 9.99 -10.49
C LEU A 41 2.88 10.61 -11.47
N ASP A 42 4.16 10.67 -11.09
CA ASP A 42 5.21 11.20 -11.95
C ASP A 42 5.48 10.29 -13.16
N PHE A 43 5.45 8.97 -12.97
CA PHE A 43 5.54 8.02 -14.07
C PHE A 43 4.40 8.20 -15.08
N LEU A 44 3.14 8.27 -14.61
CA LEU A 44 1.98 8.46 -15.48
C LEU A 44 2.01 9.79 -16.22
N ARG A 45 2.45 10.86 -15.55
CA ARG A 45 2.67 12.18 -16.16
C ARG A 45 3.72 12.11 -17.28
N THR A 46 4.85 11.45 -17.02
CA THR A 46 5.94 11.28 -17.98
C THR A 46 5.50 10.47 -19.19
N GLU A 47 4.72 9.41 -18.97
CA GLU A 47 4.16 8.55 -20.02
C GLU A 47 2.95 9.18 -20.74
N LYS A 48 2.52 10.38 -20.33
CA LYS A 48 1.35 11.11 -20.83
C LYS A 48 0.05 10.28 -20.74
N ILE A 49 -0.10 9.52 -19.66
CA ILE A 49 -1.30 8.74 -19.36
C ILE A 49 -2.13 9.56 -18.35
N PRO A 50 -3.31 10.06 -18.72
CA PRO A 50 -4.09 10.91 -17.84
C PRO A 50 -4.73 10.10 -16.72
N VAL A 51 -4.74 10.65 -15.51
CA VAL A 51 -5.39 10.06 -14.33
C VAL A 51 -6.84 10.52 -14.27
N MET A 52 -7.78 9.59 -14.47
CA MET A 52 -9.23 9.87 -14.48
C MET A 52 -9.86 9.82 -13.10
N ALA A 53 -9.23 9.13 -12.15
CA ALA A 53 -9.67 9.06 -10.77
C ALA A 53 -8.49 8.71 -9.86
N SER A 54 -8.47 9.26 -8.65
CA SER A 54 -7.48 8.91 -7.65
C SER A 54 -8.04 8.92 -6.23
N ASP A 55 -7.57 7.99 -5.40
CA ASP A 55 -7.73 8.02 -3.95
C ASP A 55 -6.42 7.50 -3.35
N LEU A 56 -5.58 8.43 -2.93
CA LEU A 56 -4.21 8.21 -2.45
C LEU A 56 -4.10 8.67 -0.99
N GLU A 57 -3.02 8.25 -0.32
CA GLU A 57 -2.55 8.87 0.94
C GLU A 57 -3.62 8.95 2.05
N ASP A 58 -4.00 7.79 2.58
CA ASP A 58 -4.86 7.70 3.77
C ASP A 58 -4.18 6.82 4.83
N THR A 59 -4.74 6.79 6.03
CA THR A 59 -4.35 5.88 7.11
C THR A 59 -5.13 4.57 7.08
N CYS A 60 -6.22 4.49 6.31
CA CYS A 60 -7.04 3.29 6.23
C CYS A 60 -6.67 2.36 5.05
N PRO A 61 -6.68 1.02 5.28
CA PRO A 61 -6.65 0.05 4.20
C PRO A 61 -7.88 0.19 3.30
N ARG A 62 -7.78 -0.21 2.03
CA ARG A 62 -8.93 -0.21 1.11
C ARG A 62 -8.91 -1.41 0.17
N LYS A 63 -10.10 -1.91 -0.15
CA LYS A 63 -10.31 -2.94 -1.18
C LYS A 63 -10.72 -2.26 -2.49
N VAL A 64 -10.01 -2.61 -3.57
CA VAL A 64 -10.24 -2.06 -4.92
C VAL A 64 -10.68 -3.18 -5.85
N ALA A 65 -11.74 -2.95 -6.62
CA ALA A 65 -12.22 -3.84 -7.67
C ALA A 65 -12.33 -3.07 -8.99
N TYR A 66 -11.58 -3.51 -10.00
CA TYR A 66 -11.59 -2.94 -11.34
C TYR A 66 -12.38 -3.84 -12.30
N PHE A 67 -13.23 -3.24 -13.13
CA PHE A 67 -14.06 -3.93 -14.12
C PHE A 67 -13.59 -3.58 -15.55
N PRO A 68 -12.64 -4.33 -16.14
CA PRO A 68 -11.92 -3.93 -17.36
C PRO A 68 -12.80 -3.64 -18.56
N ARG A 69 -13.93 -4.36 -18.71
CA ARG A 69 -14.89 -4.15 -19.81
C ARG A 69 -15.54 -2.75 -19.79
N THR A 70 -15.66 -2.14 -18.62
CA THR A 70 -16.37 -0.86 -18.41
C THR A 70 -15.46 0.26 -17.94
N GLY A 71 -14.24 -0.05 -17.52
CA GLY A 71 -13.34 0.89 -16.86
C GLY A 71 -13.76 1.28 -15.44
N ILE A 72 -14.87 0.78 -14.91
CA ILE A 72 -15.37 1.15 -13.59
C ILE A 72 -14.43 0.62 -12.50
N VAL A 73 -14.15 1.46 -11.50
CA VAL A 73 -13.48 1.07 -10.26
C VAL A 73 -14.47 1.22 -9.11
N ARG A 74 -14.56 0.20 -8.27
CA ARG A 74 -15.22 0.28 -6.96
C ARG A 74 -14.16 0.19 -5.88
N MET A 75 -14.23 1.11 -4.91
CA MET A 75 -13.33 1.14 -3.78
C MET A 75 -14.14 1.17 -2.48
N LYS A 76 -13.71 0.37 -1.51
CA LYS A 76 -14.26 0.37 -0.15
C LYS A 76 -13.12 0.59 0.83
N ARG A 77 -13.17 1.69 1.59
CA ARG A 77 -12.30 1.90 2.75
C ARG A 77 -12.68 0.88 3.83
N LEU A 78 -11.67 0.20 4.35
CA LEU A 78 -11.83 -0.78 5.40
C LEU A 78 -11.65 -0.04 6.72
N VAL A 79 -12.76 0.32 7.36
CA VAL A 79 -12.75 0.85 8.71
C VAL A 79 -12.50 -0.33 9.63
N ASP A 80 -11.32 -0.36 10.22
CA ASP A 80 -10.82 -1.54 10.87
C ASP A 80 -11.20 -1.53 12.36
N ALA A 81 -12.25 -2.27 12.73
CA ALA A 81 -12.61 -2.49 14.13
C ALA A 81 -11.55 -3.34 14.88
N GLY A 82 -10.64 -4.02 14.17
CA GLY A 82 -9.59 -4.90 14.70
C GLY A 82 -8.18 -4.32 14.66
N SER A 83 -7.92 -3.28 13.86
CA SER A 83 -6.61 -2.59 13.77
C SER A 83 -6.10 -2.13 15.12
N GLN A 84 -6.99 -1.64 15.99
CA GLN A 84 -6.62 -1.29 17.36
C GLN A 84 -6.14 -2.50 18.16
N GLN A 85 -6.74 -3.68 17.97
CA GLN A 85 -6.32 -4.89 18.69
C GLN A 85 -4.96 -5.40 18.19
N ILE A 86 -4.72 -5.38 16.88
CA ILE A 86 -3.42 -5.77 16.30
C ILE A 86 -2.33 -4.80 16.74
N ALA A 87 -2.58 -3.48 16.64
CA ALA A 87 -1.64 -2.44 17.09
C ALA A 87 -1.34 -2.55 18.59
N ARG A 88 -2.35 -2.79 19.44
CA ARG A 88 -2.15 -3.00 20.89
C ARG A 88 -1.33 -4.25 21.18
N ARG A 89 -1.55 -5.33 20.42
CA ARG A 89 -0.80 -6.59 20.58
C ARG A 89 0.66 -6.41 20.18
N GLU A 90 0.93 -5.71 19.08
CA GLU A 90 2.29 -5.37 18.65
C GLU A 90 3.02 -4.43 19.61
N GLN A 91 2.33 -3.43 20.18
CA GLN A 91 2.90 -2.58 21.23
C GLN A 91 3.27 -3.39 22.47
N ARG A 92 2.41 -4.33 22.88
CA ARG A 92 2.69 -5.22 24.01
C ARG A 92 3.91 -6.10 23.76
N TYR A 93 4.00 -6.73 22.58
CA TYR A 93 5.17 -7.52 22.19
C TYR A 93 6.46 -6.68 22.19
N LYS A 94 6.44 -5.45 21.65
CA LYS A 94 7.61 -4.55 21.66
C LYS A 94 8.01 -4.12 23.07
N ALA A 95 7.05 -3.84 23.94
CA ALA A 95 7.30 -3.49 25.33
C ALA A 95 7.91 -4.66 26.11
N GLU A 96 7.39 -5.88 25.93
CA GLU A 96 7.93 -7.10 26.54
C GLU A 96 9.36 -7.39 26.04
N PHE A 97 9.65 -7.19 24.75
CA PHE A 97 10.98 -7.41 24.18
C PHE A 97 12.02 -6.34 24.57
N SER A 98 11.58 -5.16 25.03
CA SER A 98 12.46 -4.08 25.49
C SER A 98 12.92 -4.24 26.94
N GLN A 99 12.31 -5.17 27.71
CA GLN A 99 12.59 -5.39 29.13
C GLN A 99 13.21 -6.75 29.46
N ALA A 100 13.35 -7.66 28.48
CA ALA A 100 14.06 -8.91 28.71
C ALA A 100 15.58 -8.70 28.54
N PRO A 101 16.42 -8.94 29.57
CA PRO A 101 17.86 -9.03 29.35
C PRO A 101 18.12 -10.23 28.43
N VAL A 102 18.92 -10.03 27.38
CA VAL A 102 19.42 -11.10 26.52
C VAL A 102 20.36 -11.98 27.36
N ALA A 103 19.79 -12.97 28.04
CA ALA A 103 20.48 -14.05 28.70
C ALA A 103 19.88 -15.36 28.20
N GLY A 104 20.58 -16.02 27.28
CA GLY A 104 20.20 -17.31 26.75
C GLY A 104 21.16 -17.71 25.65
N GLU A 105 22.06 -18.63 25.96
CA GLU A 105 23.11 -19.16 25.09
C GLU A 105 22.62 -19.54 23.69
N VAL A 106 23.41 -19.16 22.69
CA VAL A 106 23.28 -19.67 21.33
C VAL A 106 23.89 -21.08 21.29
N GLU A 107 23.06 -22.11 21.26
CA GLU A 107 23.49 -23.45 20.86
C GLU A 107 23.43 -23.57 19.33
N LEU A 108 24.60 -23.68 18.69
CA LEU A 108 24.75 -23.96 17.26
C LEU A 108 24.70 -25.48 17.07
N PHE A 109 23.61 -25.97 16.47
CA PHE A 109 23.48 -27.38 16.08
C PHE A 109 24.56 -27.75 15.05
N GLY A 110 25.38 -28.75 15.39
CA GLY A 110 26.20 -29.52 14.46
C GLY A 110 25.45 -30.74 13.91
#